data_AF-A0A4V2VDH6-F1
#
_entry.id   AF-A0A4V2VDH6-F1
#
_cell.length_a   1.000
_cell.length_b   1.000
_cell.length_c   1.000
_cell.angle_alpha   90.00
_cell.angle_beta   90.00
_cell.angle_gamma   90.00
#
_symmetry.space_group_name_H-M   'P 1'
#
loop_
_entity.id
_entity.type
_entity.pdbx_description
1 polymer ?
#
loop_
_entity_poly.entity_id
_entity_poly.type
_entity_poly.pdbx_seq_one_letter_code
_entity_poly.pdbx_strand_id
1 'polypeptide(L)'
;MKTVCETLGVARSNIAARATGSPSRARGCPPLPDRELVEDIKAVIADLPTYGYRRVHAILCRNARGVRQNLQARLRLGQSHAGC
;
A
#
# COMPACT_ATOMS: atom_id res chain seq x y z
N MET A 1 -27.15 -18.30 23.16
CA MET A 1 -26.40 -17.24 22.45
C MET A 1 -26.55 -15.83 23.04
N LYS A 2 -27.51 -15.57 23.94
CA LYS A 2 -27.64 -14.27 24.64
C LYS A 2 -26.55 -14.07 25.70
N THR A 3 -26.31 -15.09 26.52
CA THR A 3 -25.25 -15.12 27.54
C THR A 3 -23.86 -14.81 26.96
N VAL A 4 -23.51 -15.42 25.83
CA VAL A 4 -22.25 -15.16 25.12
C VAL A 4 -22.11 -13.68 24.71
N CYS A 5 -23.19 -13.05 24.24
CA CYS A 5 -23.19 -11.64 23.85
C CYS A 5 -23.02 -10.72 25.06
N GLU A 6 -23.67 -11.05 26.19
CA GLU A 6 -23.57 -10.31 27.45
C GLU A 6 -22.18 -10.42 28.06
N THR A 7 -21.60 -11.63 28.11
CA THR A 7 -20.24 -11.87 28.62
C THR A 7 -19.17 -11.15 27.79
N LEU A 8 -19.37 -11.07 26.46
CA LEU A 8 -18.42 -10.43 25.56
C LEU A 8 -18.68 -8.92 25.37
N GLY A 9 -19.79 -8.38 25.90
CA GLY A 9 -20.17 -6.97 25.72
C GLY A 9 -20.45 -6.58 24.27
N VAL A 10 -20.89 -7.52 23.43
CA VAL A 10 -21.13 -7.30 21.99
C VAL A 10 -22.59 -7.50 21.62
N ALA A 11 -23.04 -6.78 20.59
CA ALA A 11 -24.40 -6.95 20.07
C ALA A 11 -24.62 -8.36 19.47
N ARG A 12 -25.84 -8.88 19.62
CA ARG A 12 -26.27 -10.18 19.04
C ARG A 12 -26.07 -10.25 17.53
N SER A 13 -26.26 -9.14 16.82
CA SER A 13 -26.05 -9.02 15.37
C SER A 13 -24.59 -9.26 14.97
N ASN A 14 -23.62 -8.81 15.77
CA ASN A 14 -22.19 -9.01 15.50
C ASN A 14 -21.79 -10.49 15.62
N ILE A 15 -22.31 -11.20 16.63
CA ILE A 15 -22.07 -12.64 16.77
C ILE A 15 -22.76 -13.44 15.66
N ALA A 16 -24.00 -13.08 15.30
CA ALA A 16 -24.71 -13.72 14.19
C ALA A 16 -23.96 -13.56 12.86
N ALA A 17 -23.50 -12.34 12.55
CA ALA A 17 -22.73 -12.06 11.33
C ALA A 17 -21.39 -12.79 11.25
N ARG A 18 -20.74 -13.03 12.41
CA ARG A 18 -19.49 -13.81 12.49
C ARG A 18 -19.74 -15.32 12.40
N ALA A 19 -20.84 -15.80 12.98
CA ALA A 19 -21.22 -17.21 12.95
C ALA A 19 -21.58 -17.70 11.54
N THR A 20 -22.14 -16.82 10.70
CA THR A 20 -22.41 -17.12 9.28
C THR A 20 -21.16 -17.17 8.39
N GLY A 21 -19.97 -16.92 8.96
CA GLY A 21 -18.72 -16.91 8.21
C GLY A 21 -18.59 -15.65 7.36
N SER A 22 -17.88 -14.64 7.88
CA SER A 22 -17.44 -13.53 7.02
C SER A 22 -16.48 -14.10 5.96
N PRO A 23 -16.73 -13.88 4.65
CA PRO A 23 -15.81 -14.33 3.62
C PRO A 23 -14.43 -13.80 3.95
N SER A 24 -13.42 -14.65 3.82
CA SER A 24 -12.03 -14.26 3.98
C SER A 24 -11.77 -13.07 3.06
N ARG A 25 -11.73 -11.85 3.62
CA ARG A 25 -11.20 -10.70 2.89
C ARG A 25 -9.79 -11.09 2.47
N ALA A 26 -9.53 -11.10 1.17
CA ALA A 26 -8.18 -11.27 0.66
C ALA A 26 -7.28 -10.27 1.39
N ARG A 27 -6.41 -10.78 2.27
CA ARG A 27 -5.43 -9.95 2.96
C ARG A 27 -4.28 -9.74 1.98
N GLY A 28 -4.34 -8.66 1.21
CA GLY A 28 -3.32 -8.32 0.23
C GLY A 28 -3.62 -7.03 -0.51
N CYS A 29 -2.56 -6.40 -1.02
CA CYS A 29 -2.69 -5.34 -2.01
C CYS A 29 -3.11 -5.99 -3.35
N PRO A 30 -4.08 -5.44 -4.09
CA PRO A 30 -4.33 -5.85 -5.47
C PRO A 30 -3.00 -5.84 -6.25
N PRO A 31 -2.77 -6.80 -7.17
CA PRO A 31 -1.54 -6.83 -7.95
C PRO A 31 -1.39 -5.50 -8.68
N LEU A 32 -0.29 -4.80 -8.36
CA LEU A 32 0.04 -3.52 -8.98
C LEU A 32 0.58 -3.81 -10.39
N PRO A 33 0.44 -2.91 -11.36
CA PRO A 33 1.10 -3.08 -12.65
C PRO A 33 2.64 -3.10 -12.50
N ASP A 34 3.24 -4.26 -12.75
CA ASP A 34 4.70 -4.48 -12.60
C ASP A 34 5.52 -4.08 -13.84
N ARG A 35 4.86 -3.73 -14.95
CA ARG A 35 5.54 -3.45 -16.23
C ARG A 35 6.52 -2.28 -16.12
N GLU A 36 6.07 -1.18 -15.53
CA GLU A 36 6.91 0.02 -15.33
C GLU A 36 8.08 -0.30 -14.39
N LEU A 37 7.81 -1.06 -13.33
CA LEU A 37 8.82 -1.49 -12.36
C LEU A 37 9.93 -2.35 -13.02
N VAL A 38 9.56 -3.23 -13.94
CA VAL A 38 10.52 -4.07 -14.66
C VAL A 38 11.41 -3.22 -15.58
N GLU A 39 10.87 -2.21 -16.24
CA GLU A 39 11.65 -1.29 -17.07
C GLU A 39 12.61 -0.45 -16.23
N ASP A 40 12.17 0.06 -15.08
CA ASP A 40 13.03 0.77 -14.12
C ASP A 40 14.19 -0.11 -13.63
N ILE A 41 13.91 -1.40 -13.35
CA ILE A 41 14.95 -2.36 -12.94
C ILE A 41 15.96 -2.56 -14.07
N LYS A 42 15.51 -2.74 -15.31
CA LYS A 42 16.40 -2.90 -16.48
C LYS A 42 17.28 -1.67 -16.68
N ALA A 43 16.74 -0.46 -16.53
CA ALA A 43 17.50 0.78 -16.64
C ALA A 43 18.64 0.84 -15.61
N VAL A 44 18.35 0.52 -14.34
CA VAL A 44 19.37 0.52 -13.28
C VAL A 44 20.45 -0.55 -13.52
N ILE A 45 20.07 -1.72 -14.03
CA ILE A 45 21.01 -2.79 -14.35
C ILE A 45 21.89 -2.41 -15.55
N ALA A 46 21.34 -1.73 -16.55
CA ALA A 46 22.10 -1.27 -17.70
C ALA A 46 23.23 -0.31 -17.30
N ASP A 47 22.96 0.60 -16.36
CA ASP A 47 23.95 1.54 -15.83
C ASP A 47 24.97 0.88 -14.88
N LEU A 48 24.55 -0.14 -14.11
CA LEU A 48 25.39 -0.82 -13.11
C LEU A 48 25.29 -2.36 -13.21
N PRO A 49 25.90 -2.98 -14.25
CA PRO A 49 25.76 -4.42 -14.50
C PRO A 49 26.42 -5.29 -13.42
N THR A 50 27.41 -4.77 -12.69
CA THR A 50 28.12 -5.48 -11.62
C THR A 50 27.42 -5.33 -10.26
N TYR A 51 26.28 -4.62 -10.18
CA TYR A 51 25.56 -4.42 -8.93
C TYR A 51 24.55 -5.51 -8.65
N GLY A 52 24.62 -6.06 -7.43
CA GLY A 52 23.66 -7.04 -6.94
C GLY A 52 22.30 -6.44 -6.58
N TYR A 53 21.29 -7.30 -6.48
CA TYR A 53 19.88 -6.99 -6.23
C TYR A 53 19.64 -6.01 -5.08
N ARG A 54 20.38 -6.12 -3.97
CA ARG A 54 20.22 -5.21 -2.81
C ARG A 54 20.48 -3.74 -3.16
N ARG A 55 21.44 -3.45 -4.04
CA ARG A 55 21.77 -2.08 -4.44
C ARG A 55 20.78 -1.54 -5.46
N VAL A 56 20.37 -2.37 -6.42
CA VAL A 56 19.30 -2.03 -7.37
C VAL A 56 18.03 -1.64 -6.63
N HIS A 57 17.63 -2.44 -5.63
CA HIS A 57 16.48 -2.15 -4.78
C HIS A 57 16.64 -0.83 -4.00
N ALA A 58 17.84 -0.53 -3.49
CA ALA A 58 18.10 0.71 -2.75
C ALA A 58 17.98 1.97 -3.65
N ILE A 59 18.48 1.89 -4.89
CA ILE A 59 18.36 2.94 -5.89
C ILE A 59 16.89 3.17 -6.24
N LEU A 60 16.17 2.10 -6.57
CA LEU A 60 14.75 2.15 -6.91
C LEU A 60 13.92 2.74 -5.76
N CYS A 61 14.18 2.32 -4.53
CA CYS A 61 13.56 2.87 -3.32
C CYS A 61 13.87 4.37 -3.11
N ARG A 62 15.09 4.82 -3.44
CA ARG A 62 15.46 6.24 -3.36
C ARG A 62 14.72 7.06 -4.40
N ASN A 63 14.65 6.57 -5.63
CA ASN A 63 13.94 7.21 -6.74
C ASN A 63 12.45 7.34 -6.42
N ALA A 64 11.80 6.25 -5.99
CA ALA A 64 10.39 6.26 -5.59
C ALA A 64 10.09 7.21 -4.42
N ARG A 65 10.99 7.30 -3.43
CA ARG A 65 10.86 8.29 -2.33
C ARG A 65 10.96 9.72 -2.83
N GLY A 66 11.87 10.01 -3.75
CA GLY A 66 12.00 11.33 -4.38
C GLY A 66 10.74 11.72 -5.16
N VAL A 67 10.22 10.81 -5.99
CA VAL A 67 8.96 11.03 -6.72
C VAL A 67 7.81 11.29 -5.75
N ARG A 68 7.69 10.50 -4.67
CA ARG A 68 6.63 10.66 -3.67
C ARG A 68 6.73 11.99 -2.92
N GLN A 69 7.94 12.44 -2.58
CA GLN A 69 8.17 13.75 -1.95
C GLN A 69 7.84 14.91 -2.91
N ASN A 70 8.22 14.79 -4.18
CA ASN A 70 7.91 15.79 -5.21
C ASN A 70 6.40 15.87 -5.50
N LEU A 71 5.70 14.74 -5.54
CA LEU A 71 4.24 14.71 -5.68
C LEU A 71 3.55 15.34 -4.47
N GLN A 72 4.00 15.02 -3.25
CA GLN A 72 3.47 15.64 -2.03
C GLN A 72 3.72 17.16 -1.99
N ALA A 73 4.91 17.61 -2.42
CA ALA A 73 5.23 19.03 -2.53
C ALA A 73 4.31 19.74 -3.55
N ARG A 74 4.08 19.13 -4.73
CA ARG A 74 3.16 19.65 -5.74
C ARG A 74 1.72 19.70 -5.25
N LEU A 75 1.24 18.68 -4.57
CA LEU A 75 -0.11 18.64 -4.01
C LEU A 75 -0.29 19.71 -2.92
N ARG A 76 0.74 19.99 -2.11
CA ARG A 76 0.70 21.09 -1.12
C ARG A 76 0.68 22.47 -1.78
N LEU A 77 1.51 22.69 -2.80
CA LEU A 77 1.56 23.97 -3.53
C LEU A 77 0.29 24.22 -4.35
N GLY A 78 -0.35 23.17 -4.85
CA GLY A 78 -1.65 23.25 -5.55
C GLY A 78 -2.86 23.48 -4.65
N GLN A 79 -2.73 23.36 -3.32
CA GLN A 79 -3.80 23.61 -2.35
C GLN A 79 -3.81 25.05 -1.81
N SER A 80 -2.83 25.88 -2.19
CA SER A 80 -2.70 27.26 -1.68
C SER A 80 -3.48 28.32 -2.47
N HIS A 81 -4.25 27.96 -3.52
CA HIS A 81 -4.99 28.91 -4.36
C HIS A 81 -6.53 28.74 -4.36
N ALA A 82 -7.10 27.95 -3.45
CA ALA A 82 -8.55 27.84 -3.29
C ALA A 82 -8.98 28.35 -1.91
N GLY A 83 -8.77 29.65 -1.67
CA GLY A 83 -9.11 30.28 -0.39
C GLY A 83 -8.83 31.78 -0.37
N CYS A 84 -9.51 32.52 -1.23
CA CYS A 84 -9.82 33.94 -1.07
C CYS A 84 -11.23 34.16 -1.64
#